data_AF-A0A0D6LQZ9-F1
#
_entry.id   AF-A0A0D6LQZ9-F1
#
_cell.length_a   1.000
_cell.length_b   1.000
_cell.length_c   1.000
_cell.angle_alpha   90.00
_cell.angle_beta   90.00
_cell.angle_gamma   90.00
#
_symmetry.space_group_name_H-M   'P 1'
#
loop_
_entity.id
_entity.type
_entity.pdbx_description
1 polymer ?
#
loop_
_entity_poly.entity_id
_entity_poly.type
_entity_poly.pdbx_seq_one_letter_code
_entity_poly.pdbx_strand_id
1 'polypeptide(L)'
;MLATDRGDFAPRSPYMDQPQGIGWNATISAPHMHAAALEYLKNHLTEGAYALDVGSGSGYLTVCMALMTGSTGKVVGIEHIPQLVELAKENTMKHHADLIDSGRILFVEGDGRKGYPMEQKYDAIHVGAAAETVPQPTLETAVKPTNRTWCSSSIVTQPALHENRHFHMLPRTKEVYLSESV
;
A
#
# COMPACT_ATOMS: atom_id res chain seq x y z
N MET A 1 4.75 -0.65 12.52
CA MET A 1 4.14 -1.98 12.80
C MET A 1 3.90 -2.23 14.29
N LEU A 2 4.89 -2.11 15.19
CA LEU A 2 4.66 -2.35 16.64
C LEU A 2 3.51 -1.52 17.25
N ALA A 3 3.30 -0.29 16.76
CA ALA A 3 2.23 0.59 17.20
C ALA A 3 0.85 0.27 16.58
N THR A 4 0.73 -0.78 15.76
CA THR A 4 -0.51 -1.18 15.08
C THR A 4 -0.75 -2.65 15.34
N ASP A 5 -1.61 -2.97 16.32
CA ASP A 5 -1.91 -4.35 16.69
C ASP A 5 -2.67 -5.03 15.56
N ARG A 6 -2.07 -6.06 14.97
CA ARG A 6 -2.68 -6.85 13.90
C ARG A 6 -3.94 -7.60 14.36
N GLY A 7 -4.11 -7.82 15.67
CA GLY A 7 -5.32 -8.38 16.27
C GLY A 7 -6.58 -7.59 15.95
N ASP A 8 -6.46 -6.28 15.72
CA ASP A 8 -7.61 -5.45 15.33
C ASP A 8 -8.06 -5.68 13.88
N PHE A 9 -7.17 -6.17 13.02
CA PHE A 9 -7.35 -6.20 11.56
C PHE A 9 -7.49 -7.62 10.98
N ALA A 10 -7.10 -8.64 11.74
CA ALA A 10 -7.15 -10.03 11.33
C ALA A 10 -8.10 -10.85 12.23
N PRO A 11 -9.19 -11.43 11.70
CA PRO A 11 -10.22 -12.08 12.52
C PRO A 11 -9.77 -13.43 13.10
N ARG A 12 -8.70 -14.04 12.57
CA ARG A 12 -8.18 -15.35 13.00
C ARG A 12 -6.67 -15.33 12.95
N SER A 13 -6.04 -16.06 13.87
CA SER A 13 -4.59 -16.26 13.92
C SER A 13 -3.77 -14.99 13.63
N PRO A 14 -4.08 -13.85 14.29
CA PRO A 14 -3.60 -12.53 13.86
C PRO A 14 -2.07 -12.41 13.86
N TYR A 15 -1.39 -13.17 14.70
CA TYR A 15 0.06 -13.12 14.88
C TYR A 15 0.82 -14.21 14.10
N MET A 16 0.11 -15.05 13.34
CA MET A 16 0.77 -16.01 12.45
C MET A 16 1.30 -15.30 11.21
N ASP A 17 2.52 -15.64 10.80
CA ASP A 17 3.16 -15.04 9.62
C ASP A 17 2.63 -15.60 8.29
N GLN A 18 1.33 -15.42 8.05
CA GLN A 18 0.63 -15.91 6.86
C GLN A 18 -0.63 -15.06 6.59
N PRO A 19 -1.11 -15.01 5.33
CA PRO A 19 -2.35 -14.31 5.01
C PRO A 19 -3.54 -14.87 5.78
N GLN A 20 -4.46 -14.01 6.20
CA GLN A 20 -5.70 -14.40 6.88
C GLN A 20 -6.90 -13.91 6.07
N GLY A 21 -7.93 -14.74 5.92
CA GLY A 21 -9.17 -14.35 5.25
C GLY A 21 -9.91 -13.27 6.03
N ILE A 22 -10.35 -12.21 5.34
CA ILE A 22 -11.11 -11.07 5.92
C ILE A 22 -12.52 -10.95 5.34
N GLY A 23 -12.98 -11.96 4.59
CA GLY A 23 -14.27 -11.94 3.88
C GLY A 23 -14.12 -11.51 2.42
N TRP A 24 -15.20 -11.65 1.65
CA TRP A 24 -15.30 -11.21 0.24
C TRP A 24 -14.15 -11.66 -0.67
N ASN A 25 -13.64 -12.89 -0.44
CA ASN A 25 -12.49 -13.45 -1.16
C ASN A 25 -11.20 -12.60 -1.05
N ALA A 26 -11.08 -11.79 -0.01
CA ALA A 26 -9.90 -11.00 0.31
C ALA A 26 -9.17 -11.55 1.54
N THR A 27 -7.89 -11.22 1.62
CA THR A 27 -7.02 -11.57 2.74
C THR A 27 -6.25 -10.36 3.23
N ILE A 28 -6.06 -10.25 4.54
CA ILE A 28 -4.97 -9.43 5.09
C ILE A 28 -3.64 -10.17 4.83
N SER A 29 -2.69 -9.52 4.16
CA SER A 29 -1.38 -10.09 3.81
C SER A 29 -0.58 -10.53 5.02
N ALA A 30 0.39 -11.43 4.85
CA ALA A 30 1.28 -11.86 5.94
C ALA A 30 2.05 -10.67 6.55
N PRO A 31 2.34 -10.68 7.86
CA PRO A 31 3.21 -9.72 8.53
C PRO A 31 4.50 -9.38 7.77
N HIS A 32 5.25 -10.36 7.25
CA HIS A 32 6.48 -10.07 6.51
C HIS A 32 6.25 -9.27 5.21
N MET A 33 5.10 -9.47 4.53
CA MET A 33 4.76 -8.71 3.33
C MET A 33 4.50 -7.23 3.65
N HIS A 34 3.82 -6.95 4.77
CA HIS A 34 3.67 -5.57 5.24
C HIS A 34 5.00 -4.94 5.63
N ALA A 35 5.87 -5.69 6.33
CA ALA A 35 7.18 -5.20 6.72
C ALA A 35 8.02 -4.82 5.50
N ALA A 36 8.05 -5.68 4.48
CA ALA A 36 8.81 -5.43 3.26
C ALA A 36 8.25 -4.25 2.44
N ALA A 37 6.92 -4.09 2.35
CA ALA A 37 6.31 -2.93 1.71
C ALA A 37 6.64 -1.61 2.43
N LEU A 38 6.53 -1.59 3.76
CA LEU A 38 6.87 -0.41 4.57
C LEU A 38 8.36 -0.07 4.49
N GLU A 39 9.24 -1.08 4.50
CA GLU A 39 10.69 -0.89 4.36
C GLU A 39 11.05 -0.30 3.00
N TYR A 40 10.41 -0.77 1.92
CA TYR A 40 10.60 -0.23 0.58
C TYR A 40 10.16 1.24 0.47
N LEU A 41 9.06 1.60 1.15
CA LEU A 41 8.48 2.94 1.10
C LEU A 41 9.00 3.89 2.20
N LYS A 42 9.88 3.44 3.10
CA LYS A 42 10.26 4.18 4.31
C LYS A 42 10.80 5.58 4.07
N ASN A 43 11.52 5.78 2.96
CA ASN A 43 12.11 7.08 2.61
C ASN A 43 11.10 8.06 2.00
N HIS A 44 9.89 7.58 1.67
CA HIS A 44 8.79 8.35 1.09
C HIS A 44 7.63 8.54 2.08
N LEU A 45 7.51 7.66 3.07
CA LEU A 45 6.56 7.77 4.17
C LEU A 45 7.19 8.58 5.32
N THR A 46 7.44 9.86 5.08
CA THR A 46 8.04 10.80 6.04
C THR A 46 7.02 11.83 6.53
N GLU A 47 7.36 12.60 7.58
CA GLU A 47 6.47 13.63 8.13
C GLU A 47 5.91 14.56 7.04
N GLY A 48 4.58 14.67 6.97
CA GLY A 48 3.87 15.51 5.99
C GLY A 48 3.64 14.86 4.63
N ALA A 49 4.08 13.61 4.43
CA ALA A 49 3.92 12.90 3.17
C ALA A 49 2.46 12.52 2.90
N TYR A 50 2.12 12.45 1.62
CA TYR A 50 0.83 12.00 1.12
C TYR A 50 0.97 10.61 0.49
N ALA A 51 0.20 9.63 0.95
CA ALA A 51 0.29 8.26 0.43
C ALA A 51 -1.06 7.71 -0.04
N LEU A 52 -1.01 6.78 -0.99
CA LEU A 52 -2.15 6.00 -1.47
C LEU A 52 -1.89 4.52 -1.23
N ASP A 53 -2.84 3.85 -0.58
CA ASP A 53 -2.88 2.41 -0.39
C ASP A 53 -4.00 1.81 -1.25
N VAL A 54 -3.62 1.19 -2.37
CA VAL A 54 -4.55 0.61 -3.34
C VAL A 54 -4.87 -0.83 -2.97
N GLY A 55 -6.16 -1.11 -2.74
CA GLY A 55 -6.61 -2.38 -2.19
C GLY A 55 -6.39 -2.44 -0.68
N SER A 56 -6.84 -1.38 0.02
CA SER A 56 -6.60 -1.20 1.47
C SER A 56 -7.13 -2.36 2.34
N GLY A 57 -8.11 -3.13 1.85
CA GLY A 57 -8.56 -4.38 2.46
C GLY A 57 -8.93 -4.22 3.93
N SER A 58 -8.13 -4.81 4.82
CA SER A 58 -8.37 -4.72 6.28
C SER A 58 -8.13 -3.33 6.88
N GLY A 59 -7.39 -2.45 6.20
CA GLY A 59 -6.92 -1.16 6.72
C GLY A 59 -5.56 -1.18 7.43
N TYR A 60 -4.99 -2.37 7.71
CA TYR A 60 -3.76 -2.51 8.50
C TYR A 60 -2.57 -1.71 7.96
N LEU A 61 -2.30 -1.84 6.65
CA LEU A 61 -1.16 -1.19 6.04
C LEU A 61 -1.39 0.33 5.90
N THR A 62 -2.62 0.75 5.61
CA THR A 62 -3.03 2.16 5.59
C THR A 62 -2.73 2.85 6.93
N VAL A 63 -3.05 2.20 8.05
CA VAL A 63 -2.71 2.70 9.39
C VAL A 63 -1.20 2.77 9.62
N CYS A 64 -0.46 1.72 9.24
CA CYS A 64 0.99 1.73 9.36
C CYS A 64 1.64 2.89 8.58
N MET A 65 1.17 3.13 7.35
CA MET A 65 1.62 4.26 6.53
C MET A 65 1.28 5.59 7.20
N ALA A 66 0.06 5.76 7.71
CA ALA A 66 -0.36 6.99 8.35
C ALA A 66 0.52 7.36 9.53
N LEU A 67 0.87 6.38 10.37
CA LEU A 67 1.81 6.57 11.48
C LEU A 67 3.20 7.01 10.99
N MET A 68 3.71 6.46 9.88
CA MET A 68 5.00 6.85 9.30
C MET A 68 4.97 8.25 8.66
N THR A 69 3.85 8.63 8.03
CA THR A 69 3.69 9.98 7.46
C THR A 69 3.55 11.09 8.49
N GLY A 70 3.50 10.74 9.78
CA GLY A 70 3.54 11.71 10.86
C GLY A 70 2.30 12.60 10.97
N SER A 71 2.34 13.56 11.88
CA SER A 71 1.15 14.32 12.34
C SER A 71 0.50 15.19 11.26
N THR A 72 1.28 15.61 10.26
CA THR A 72 0.84 16.47 9.16
C THR A 72 0.63 15.73 7.84
N GLY A 73 0.92 14.42 7.81
CA GLY A 73 0.74 13.57 6.64
C GLY A 73 -0.68 13.09 6.43
N LYS A 74 -0.94 12.48 5.28
CA LYS A 74 -2.25 11.94 4.92
C LYS A 74 -2.14 10.68 4.09
N VAL A 75 -2.96 9.68 4.39
CA VAL A 75 -3.03 8.42 3.67
C VAL A 75 -4.45 8.14 3.22
N VAL A 76 -4.61 7.82 1.93
CA VAL A 76 -5.88 7.38 1.36
C VAL A 76 -5.83 5.87 1.18
N GLY A 77 -6.78 5.16 1.77
CA GLY A 77 -7.02 3.74 1.48
C GLY A 77 -8.16 3.62 0.47
N ILE A 78 -7.91 3.12 -0.73
CA ILE A 78 -8.95 2.88 -1.74
C ILE A 78 -9.26 1.39 -1.83
N GLU A 79 -10.53 1.04 -1.79
CA GLU A 79 -11.02 -0.33 -1.88
C GLU A 79 -12.32 -0.37 -2.69
N HIS A 80 -12.47 -1.37 -3.56
CA HIS A 80 -13.61 -1.49 -4.47
C HIS A 80 -14.78 -2.27 -3.88
N ILE A 81 -14.55 -3.00 -2.79
CA ILE A 81 -15.58 -3.74 -2.05
C ILE A 81 -16.08 -2.87 -0.89
N PRO A 82 -17.34 -2.37 -0.92
CA PRO A 82 -17.85 -1.44 0.10
C PRO A 82 -17.74 -1.97 1.53
N GLN A 83 -17.95 -3.28 1.71
CA GLN A 83 -17.88 -3.90 3.02
C GLN A 83 -16.45 -3.97 3.58
N LEU A 84 -15.43 -4.04 2.71
CA LEU A 84 -14.03 -3.96 3.15
C LEU A 84 -13.63 -2.52 3.50
N VAL A 85 -14.19 -1.51 2.82
CA VAL A 85 -14.05 -0.10 3.22
C VAL A 85 -14.57 0.10 4.64
N GLU A 86 -15.75 -0.44 4.95
CA GLU A 86 -16.33 -0.33 6.29
C GLU A 86 -15.55 -1.13 7.32
N LEU A 87 -15.15 -2.36 6.99
CA LEU A 87 -14.28 -3.18 7.83
C LEU A 87 -12.97 -2.44 8.17
N ALA A 88 -12.35 -1.76 7.20
CA ALA A 88 -11.12 -1.00 7.42
C ALA A 88 -11.32 0.16 8.39
N LYS A 89 -12.44 0.89 8.28
CA LYS A 89 -12.80 1.94 9.24
C LYS A 89 -13.05 1.34 10.62
N GLU A 90 -13.87 0.30 10.72
CA GLU A 90 -14.21 -0.36 11.99
C GLU A 90 -12.95 -0.87 12.71
N ASN A 91 -12.03 -1.52 11.98
CA ASN A 91 -10.77 -1.98 12.53
C ASN A 91 -9.90 -0.82 13.02
N THR A 92 -9.80 0.24 12.23
CA THR A 92 -9.02 1.43 12.57
C THR A 92 -9.59 2.13 13.80
N MET A 93 -10.92 2.22 13.95
CA MET A 93 -11.58 2.86 15.08
C MET A 93 -11.32 2.17 16.43
N LYS A 94 -10.87 0.91 16.46
CA LYS A 94 -10.60 0.18 17.71
C LYS A 94 -9.49 0.84 18.54
N HIS A 95 -8.39 1.24 17.89
CA HIS A 95 -7.22 1.82 18.57
C HIS A 95 -6.58 3.02 17.85
N HIS A 96 -7.12 3.43 16.71
CA HIS A 96 -6.58 4.51 15.86
C HIS A 96 -7.68 5.44 15.31
N ALA A 97 -8.77 5.61 16.08
CA ALA A 97 -9.87 6.51 15.72
C ALA A 97 -9.39 7.95 15.44
N ASP A 98 -8.38 8.41 16.18
CA ASP A 98 -7.76 9.72 16.02
C ASP A 98 -7.26 9.99 14.59
N LEU A 99 -6.78 8.96 13.89
CA LEU A 99 -6.29 9.11 12.51
C LEU A 99 -7.42 9.39 11.52
N ILE A 100 -8.61 8.84 11.74
CA ILE A 100 -9.80 9.12 10.93
C ILE A 100 -10.37 10.49 11.31
N ASP A 101 -10.54 10.74 12.62
CA ASP A 101 -11.12 11.97 13.14
C ASP A 101 -10.29 13.21 12.75
N SER A 102 -8.96 13.09 12.75
CA SER A 102 -8.06 14.15 12.31
C SER A 102 -7.94 14.27 10.78
N GLY A 103 -8.58 13.38 10.02
CA GLY A 103 -8.50 13.34 8.55
C GLY A 103 -7.16 12.86 7.99
N ARG A 104 -6.29 12.27 8.82
CA ARG A 104 -5.00 11.70 8.41
C ARG A 104 -5.18 10.40 7.64
N ILE A 105 -6.25 9.66 7.89
CA ILE A 105 -6.68 8.53 7.09
C ILE A 105 -8.02 8.85 6.43
N LEU A 106 -8.12 8.53 5.14
CA LEU A 106 -9.37 8.54 4.41
C LEU A 106 -9.56 7.20 3.70
N PHE A 107 -10.57 6.43 4.12
CA PHE A 107 -10.99 5.23 3.41
C PHE A 107 -12.08 5.57 2.39
N VAL A 108 -11.88 5.18 1.13
CA VAL A 108 -12.80 5.47 0.04
C VAL A 108 -13.17 4.20 -0.74
N GLU A 109 -14.44 4.14 -1.11
CA GLU A 109 -14.91 3.17 -2.09
C GLU A 109 -14.50 3.61 -3.50
N GLY A 110 -13.83 2.75 -4.25
CA GLY A 110 -13.52 3.05 -5.64
C GLY A 110 -12.63 2.04 -6.34
N ASP A 111 -12.55 2.20 -7.67
CA ASP A 111 -11.65 1.42 -8.51
C ASP A 111 -10.20 1.91 -8.34
N GLY A 112 -9.44 1.19 -7.52
CA GLY A 112 -8.04 1.46 -7.22
C GLY A 112 -7.14 1.64 -8.45
N ARG A 113 -7.48 1.05 -9.61
CA ARG A 113 -6.71 1.21 -10.87
C ARG A 113 -6.75 2.64 -11.40
N LYS A 114 -7.78 3.40 -11.02
CA LYS A 114 -7.93 4.83 -11.37
C LYS A 114 -7.26 5.75 -10.34
N GLY A 115 -6.75 5.19 -9.25
CA GLY A 115 -6.27 5.95 -8.10
C GLY A 115 -7.38 6.76 -7.43
N TYR A 116 -6.97 7.70 -6.57
CA TYR A 116 -7.86 8.64 -5.94
C TYR A 116 -7.37 10.07 -6.20
N PRO A 117 -8.18 10.96 -6.80
CA PRO A 117 -7.77 12.33 -7.09
C PRO A 117 -7.63 13.12 -5.79
N MET A 118 -6.52 13.86 -5.68
CA MET A 118 -6.27 14.79 -4.58
C MET A 118 -5.62 16.06 -5.14
N GLU A 119 -5.82 17.19 -4.46
CA GLU A 119 -5.18 18.46 -4.85
C GLU A 119 -3.64 18.35 -4.83
N GLN A 120 -3.12 17.53 -3.93
CA GLN A 120 -1.69 17.25 -3.76
C GLN A 120 -1.33 15.93 -4.44
N LYS A 121 -0.11 15.85 -4.98
CA LYS A 121 0.44 14.60 -5.51
C LYS A 121 0.92 13.69 -4.38
N TYR A 122 0.81 12.38 -4.57
CA TYR A 122 1.32 11.39 -3.64
C TYR A 122 2.85 11.33 -3.65
N ASP A 123 3.43 11.15 -2.48
CA ASP A 123 4.82 10.83 -2.24
C ASP A 123 5.10 9.32 -2.32
N ALA A 124 4.12 8.51 -1.96
CA ALA A 124 4.21 7.04 -1.97
C ALA A 124 2.89 6.42 -2.44
N ILE A 125 2.98 5.38 -3.27
CA ILE A 125 1.82 4.55 -3.62
C ILE A 125 2.16 3.08 -3.44
N HIS A 126 1.32 2.39 -2.68
CA HIS A 126 1.34 0.95 -2.50
C HIS A 126 0.17 0.31 -3.24
N VAL A 127 0.42 -0.85 -3.85
CA VAL A 127 -0.60 -1.65 -4.52
C VAL A 127 -0.62 -3.06 -3.91
N GLY A 128 -1.62 -3.30 -3.06
CA GLY A 128 -1.83 -4.54 -2.30
C GLY A 128 -2.52 -5.65 -3.10
N ALA A 129 -3.22 -5.30 -4.17
CA ALA A 129 -3.87 -6.25 -5.06
C ALA A 129 -2.92 -6.67 -6.20
N ALA A 130 -3.04 -7.92 -6.64
CA ALA A 130 -2.38 -8.38 -7.86
C ALA A 130 -2.92 -7.57 -9.05
N ALA A 131 -2.11 -6.65 -9.57
CA ALA A 131 -2.41 -5.95 -10.81
C ALA A 131 -1.83 -6.77 -11.97
N GLU A 132 -2.66 -7.19 -12.92
CA GLU A 132 -2.22 -7.89 -14.13
C GLU A 132 -1.27 -7.03 -14.99
N THR A 133 -1.37 -5.71 -14.87
CA THR A 133 -0.55 -4.73 -15.57
C THR A 133 -0.14 -3.61 -14.61
N VAL A 134 0.98 -2.93 -14.90
CA VAL A 134 1.44 -1.75 -14.18
C VAL A 134 0.29 -0.75 -14.03
N PRO A 135 0.20 -0.01 -12.90
CA PRO A 135 -0.75 1.08 -12.71
C PRO A 135 -0.98 1.90 -13.98
N GLN A 136 -2.25 2.13 -14.33
CA GLN A 136 -2.61 2.94 -15.49
C GLN A 136 -2.01 4.35 -15.40
N PRO A 137 -1.87 5.09 -16.51
CA PRO A 137 -1.23 6.43 -16.56
C PRO A 137 -1.73 7.42 -15.48
N THR A 138 -2.97 7.27 -15.02
CA THR A 138 -3.59 8.05 -13.95
C THR A 138 -2.85 7.93 -12.62
N LEU A 139 -2.42 6.72 -12.27
CA LEU A 139 -1.67 6.46 -11.06
C LEU A 139 -0.25 7.04 -11.21
N GLU A 140 0.41 6.83 -12.35
CA GLU A 140 1.74 7.40 -12.64
C GLU A 140 1.81 8.93 -12.57
N THR A 141 0.74 9.61 -12.97
CA THR A 141 0.66 11.08 -12.99
C THR A 141 0.32 11.67 -11.62
N ALA A 142 -0.27 10.86 -10.74
CA ALA A 142 -0.62 11.24 -9.37
C ALA A 142 0.59 11.28 -8.42
N VAL A 143 1.74 10.69 -8.77
CA VAL A 143 2.96 10.71 -7.94
C VAL A 143 3.84 11.92 -8.26
N LYS A 144 4.51 12.49 -7.26
CA LYS A 144 5.46 13.59 -7.45
C LYS A 144 6.64 13.14 -8.35
N PRO A 145 7.08 13.97 -9.31
CA PRO A 145 8.13 13.60 -10.28
C PRO A 145 9.46 13.18 -9.64
N THR A 146 9.83 13.79 -8.51
CA THR A 146 11.07 13.53 -7.78
C THR A 146 11.02 12.27 -6.90
N ASN A 147 9.81 11.72 -6.67
CA ASN A 147 9.53 10.67 -5.67
C ASN A 147 8.79 9.47 -6.30
N ARG A 148 9.06 9.13 -7.57
CA ARG A 148 8.33 8.09 -8.30
C ARG A 148 8.71 6.68 -7.80
N THR A 149 8.19 6.29 -6.63
CA THR A 149 8.40 4.98 -6.03
C THR A 149 7.07 4.26 -5.86
N TRP A 150 6.98 3.08 -6.48
CA TRP A 150 5.79 2.21 -6.49
C TRP A 150 6.14 0.89 -5.82
N CYS A 151 5.39 0.52 -4.80
CA CYS A 151 5.50 -0.81 -4.21
C CYS A 151 4.31 -1.65 -4.66
N SER A 152 4.53 -2.58 -5.60
CA SER A 152 3.57 -3.63 -5.91
C SER A 152 3.89 -4.85 -5.08
N SER A 153 2.86 -5.50 -4.53
CA SER A 153 3.00 -6.77 -3.81
C SER A 153 3.75 -7.83 -4.62
N SER A 154 3.62 -7.81 -5.96
CA SER A 154 4.33 -8.72 -6.87
C SER A 154 5.84 -8.43 -6.98
N ILE A 155 6.27 -7.20 -6.71
CA ILE A 155 7.69 -6.79 -6.70
C ILE A 155 8.36 -7.26 -5.40
N VAL A 156 7.64 -7.21 -4.28
CA VAL A 156 8.12 -7.63 -2.96
C VAL A 156 8.34 -9.15 -2.88
N THR A 157 7.62 -9.94 -3.68
CA THR A 157 7.76 -11.41 -3.71
C THR A 157 8.98 -11.95 -4.48
N GLN A 158 9.82 -11.10 -5.09
CA GLN A 158 11.01 -11.56 -5.81
C GLN A 158 12.28 -11.41 -4.94
N PRO A 159 12.92 -12.52 -4.50
CA PRO A 159 14.08 -12.47 -3.63
C PRO A 159 15.37 -12.25 -4.44
N ALA A 160 15.55 -11.07 -5.02
CA ALA A 160 16.84 -10.53 -5.51
C ALA A 160 16.59 -9.18 -6.18
N LEU A 161 17.64 -8.35 -6.29
CA LEU A 161 17.70 -7.00 -6.88
C LEU A 161 17.67 -5.84 -5.86
N HIS A 162 18.36 -6.03 -4.72
CA HIS A 162 19.10 -4.94 -4.10
C HIS A 162 20.37 -4.69 -4.91
N GLU A 163 20.33 -3.86 -5.94
CA GLU A 163 21.47 -3.02 -6.37
C GLU A 163 21.06 -2.17 -7.57
N ASN A 164 21.11 -0.85 -7.37
CA ASN A 164 21.14 0.24 -8.37
C ASN A 164 20.55 -0.06 -9.76
N ARG A 165 19.35 0.50 -10.03
CA ARG A 165 19.06 1.25 -11.27
C ARG A 165 17.63 1.81 -11.28
N HIS A 166 17.48 2.99 -11.88
CA HIS A 166 16.20 3.46 -12.39
C HIS A 166 15.63 2.39 -13.33
N PHE A 167 14.52 1.76 -12.95
CA PHE A 167 13.88 0.75 -13.79
C PHE A 167 13.02 1.44 -14.86
N HIS A 168 13.46 1.35 -16.12
CA HIS A 168 12.54 1.26 -17.25
C HIS A 168 12.13 -0.21 -17.39
N MET A 169 10.85 -0.52 -17.21
CA MET A 169 10.34 -1.87 -17.46
C MET A 169 10.03 -2.04 -18.94
N LEU A 170 10.76 -2.95 -19.58
CA LEU A 170 10.36 -3.53 -20.86
C LEU A 170 9.30 -4.61 -20.63
N PRO A 171 8.31 -4.73 -21.52
CA PRO A 171 7.29 -5.76 -21.43
C PRO A 171 7.91 -7.09 -21.89
N ARG A 172 7.92 -8.14 -21.05
CA ARG A 172 8.22 -9.48 -21.57
C ARG A 172 7.29 -10.54 -21.01
N THR A 173 6.48 -11.07 -21.90
CA THR A 173 6.31 -12.51 -22.03
C THR A 173 7.68 -13.18 -22.18
N LYS A 174 7.98 -14.10 -21.25
CA LYS A 174 8.93 -15.23 -21.32
C LYS A 174 10.42 -14.90 -21.55
N GLU A 175 11.23 -15.58 -20.73
CA GLU A 175 12.69 -15.74 -20.78
C GLU A 175 13.56 -14.56 -20.31
N VAL A 176 14.31 -14.85 -19.24
CA VAL A 176 15.36 -14.01 -18.67
C VAL A 176 16.58 -14.09 -19.58
N TYR A 177 16.94 -12.98 -20.22
CA TYR A 177 18.27 -12.79 -20.78
C TYR A 177 18.88 -11.51 -20.21
N LEU A 178 20.03 -11.66 -19.56
CA LEU A 178 20.94 -10.57 -19.19
C LEU A 178 21.47 -9.93 -20.47
N SER A 179 21.27 -8.63 -20.64
CA SER A 179 22.05 -7.84 -21.61
C SER A 179 22.96 -6.90 -20.83
N GLU A 180 24.26 -7.18 -20.88
CA GLU A 180 25.29 -6.21 -20.50
C GLU A 180 25.22 -5.02 -21.46
N SER A 181 25.31 -3.81 -20.90
CA SER A 181 25.35 -2.57 -21.67
C SER A 181 26.82 -2.26 -22.00
N VAL A 182 27.10 -2.01 -23.27
CA VAL A 182 28.10 -1.00 -23.67
C VAL A 182 27.33 0.27 -24.00
#